data_AF-A0A077RE54-F1
#
_entry.id   AF-A0A077RE54-F1
#
_cell.length_a   1.000
_cell.length_b   1.000
_cell.length_c   1.000
_cell.angle_alpha   90.00
_cell.angle_beta   90.00
_cell.angle_gamma   90.00
#
_symmetry.space_group_name_H-M   'P 1'
#
loop_
_entity.id
_entity.type
_entity.pdbx_description
1 polymer ?
#
loop_
_entity_poly.entity_id
_entity_poly.type
_entity_poly.pdbx_seq_one_letter_code
_entity_poly.pdbx_strand_id
1 'polypeptide(L)'
;MMGMGMGGDSSGGDGGAAGGCPPLYLVFARGTFEVQGTLGIVGRPLCNGLKQQVAGTECYDVVYTSDAEYMISPEQGGQVATQFISGVASRCANTKFVLGGYSKGGMVVHSIRGQRVVGAVTFGDPLKAQTPPATSNYKTFCHLGDPVCLNGMNVMAHLTYGTEDIGTAVQFLVQAYRSSGGGAGGAAKGAGSGGGAADGVSGGGGLMSMLDGGSLGGGSGGGLGGNGLMSMFGGRGI
;
A
#
# COMPACT_ATOMS: atom_id res chain seq x y z
N MET A 1 -28.03 -56.75 19.30
CA MET A 1 -28.13 -55.88 18.11
C MET A 1 -27.58 -54.52 18.53
N MET A 2 -26.32 -54.20 18.18
CA MET A 2 -25.98 -53.20 17.13
C MET A 2 -26.80 -51.91 17.34
N GLY A 3 -26.31 -50.79 17.86
CA GLY A 3 -25.04 -50.13 17.58
C GLY A 3 -25.19 -49.30 16.30
N MET A 4 -25.31 -47.96 16.41
CA MET A 4 -24.84 -46.95 15.45
C MET A 4 -25.29 -45.54 15.89
N GLY A 5 -24.31 -44.67 16.17
CA GLY A 5 -24.47 -43.22 16.15
C GLY A 5 -24.03 -42.67 14.79
N MET A 6 -24.60 -41.53 14.40
CA MET A 6 -24.16 -40.62 13.33
C MET A 6 -24.69 -39.23 13.76
N GLY A 7 -23.92 -38.16 13.93
CA GLY A 7 -22.76 -37.73 13.14
C GLY A 7 -23.27 -37.05 11.88
N GLY A 8 -23.31 -35.71 11.85
CA GLY A 8 -23.90 -34.94 10.74
C GLY A 8 -23.62 -33.44 10.83
N ASP A 9 -22.34 -33.11 10.95
CA ASP A 9 -21.62 -32.12 10.13
C ASP A 9 -22.36 -30.82 9.77
N SER A 10 -22.13 -29.79 10.59
CA SER A 10 -22.25 -28.39 10.16
C SER A 10 -21.33 -28.19 8.95
N SER A 11 -21.91 -28.25 7.76
CA SER A 11 -21.26 -27.92 6.50
C SER A 11 -20.92 -26.43 6.51
N GLY A 12 -19.72 -26.11 7.01
CA GLY A 12 -19.04 -24.87 6.72
C GLY A 12 -18.77 -24.82 5.23
N GLY A 13 -19.59 -24.06 4.51
CA GLY A 13 -19.39 -23.79 3.10
C GLY A 13 -18.18 -22.87 2.93
N ASP A 14 -17.03 -23.47 2.61
CA ASP A 14 -15.91 -22.77 1.99
C ASP A 14 -16.26 -22.49 0.52
N GLY A 15 -17.07 -21.45 0.34
CA GLY A 15 -17.46 -20.90 -0.96
C GLY A 15 -16.37 -19.97 -1.49
N GLY A 16 -15.43 -20.52 -2.26
CA GLY A 16 -14.62 -19.73 -3.18
C GLY A 16 -15.52 -18.99 -4.18
N ALA A 17 -15.55 -17.66 -4.06
CA ALA A 17 -16.00 -16.69 -5.06
C ALA A 17 -17.41 -16.88 -5.67
N ALA A 18 -18.45 -16.79 -4.84
CA ALA A 18 -19.74 -16.17 -5.18
C ALA A 18 -20.52 -15.92 -3.86
N GLY A 19 -20.28 -14.78 -3.20
CA GLY A 19 -20.92 -14.40 -1.93
C GLY A 19 -20.01 -14.37 -0.68
N GLY A 20 -18.71 -14.11 -0.84
CA GLY A 20 -17.73 -14.05 0.25
C GLY A 20 -17.13 -12.66 0.51
N CYS A 21 -16.48 -12.50 1.66
CA CYS A 21 -15.74 -11.28 2.03
C CYS A 21 -14.56 -11.03 1.09
N PRO A 22 -14.43 -9.82 0.50
CA PRO A 22 -13.33 -9.57 -0.41
C PRO A 22 -12.01 -9.46 0.34
N PRO A 23 -10.89 -9.94 -0.22
CA PRO A 23 -9.58 -9.82 0.38
C PRO A 23 -9.17 -8.36 0.59
N LEU A 24 -9.55 -7.49 -0.34
CA LEU A 24 -9.15 -6.09 -0.40
C LEU A 24 -10.36 -5.22 -0.80
N TYR A 25 -10.56 -4.11 -0.09
CA TYR A 25 -11.42 -3.01 -0.53
C TYR A 25 -10.57 -1.77 -0.83
N LEU A 26 -10.79 -1.16 -1.99
CA LEU A 26 -10.46 0.24 -2.22
C LEU A 26 -11.60 1.11 -1.71
N VAL A 27 -11.32 2.02 -0.77
CA VAL A 27 -12.24 3.09 -0.35
C VAL A 27 -11.75 4.38 -0.99
N PHE A 28 -12.48 4.89 -1.99
CA PHE A 28 -12.03 6.00 -2.83
C PHE A 28 -12.93 7.23 -2.71
N ALA A 29 -12.33 8.39 -2.47
CA ALA A 29 -13.00 9.68 -2.48
C ALA A 29 -12.62 10.48 -3.75
N ARG A 30 -13.63 10.90 -4.50
CA ARG A 30 -13.49 11.53 -5.81
C ARG A 30 -13.10 13.02 -5.75
N GLY A 31 -12.87 13.63 -6.90
CA GLY A 31 -12.58 15.06 -7.03
C GLY A 31 -13.84 15.93 -6.99
N THR A 32 -13.62 17.25 -6.98
CA THR A 32 -14.70 18.23 -7.08
C THR A 32 -15.46 18.06 -8.41
N PHE A 33 -16.79 18.15 -8.38
CA PHE A 33 -17.71 17.98 -9.50
C PHE A 33 -17.73 16.60 -10.17
N GLU A 34 -16.99 15.62 -9.65
CA GLU A 34 -17.08 14.25 -10.16
C GLU A 34 -18.39 13.58 -9.73
N VAL A 35 -18.97 12.78 -10.62
CA VAL A 35 -20.29 12.17 -10.45
C VAL A 35 -20.22 10.98 -9.49
N GLN A 36 -21.14 10.91 -8.52
CA GLN A 36 -21.26 9.79 -7.59
C GLN A 36 -21.51 8.46 -8.32
N GLY A 37 -20.86 7.38 -7.85
CA GLY A 37 -20.97 6.03 -8.40
C GLY A 37 -19.99 5.75 -9.55
N THR A 38 -19.25 6.77 -9.99
CA THR A 38 -18.31 6.65 -11.11
C THR A 38 -16.88 6.35 -10.68
N LEU A 39 -16.53 6.52 -9.40
CA LEU A 39 -15.15 6.60 -8.87
C LEU A 39 -14.30 7.72 -9.49
N GLY A 40 -14.84 8.56 -10.37
CA GLY A 40 -14.10 9.63 -11.03
C GLY A 40 -13.00 9.15 -11.99
N ILE A 41 -12.26 10.12 -12.52
CA ILE A 41 -11.20 9.93 -13.52
C ILE A 41 -9.98 9.20 -12.95
N VAL A 42 -9.73 9.29 -11.64
CA VAL A 42 -8.59 8.65 -10.96
C VAL A 42 -9.00 7.35 -10.29
N GLY A 43 -10.14 7.32 -9.60
CA GLY A 43 -10.53 6.16 -8.80
C GLY A 43 -10.94 4.97 -9.65
N ARG A 44 -11.57 5.20 -10.82
CA ARG A 44 -11.95 4.11 -11.72
C ARG A 44 -10.73 3.32 -12.23
N PRO A 45 -9.70 3.93 -12.85
CA PRO A 45 -8.53 3.18 -13.28
C PRO A 45 -7.74 2.59 -12.11
N LEU A 46 -7.66 3.26 -10.96
CA LEU A 46 -7.04 2.70 -9.75
C LEU A 46 -7.74 1.41 -9.29
N CYS A 47 -9.07 1.44 -9.20
CA CYS A 47 -9.89 0.28 -8.86
C CYS A 47 -9.65 -0.89 -9.84
N ASN A 48 -9.68 -0.60 -11.15
CA ASN A 48 -9.44 -1.61 -12.18
C ASN A 48 -8.06 -2.25 -12.06
N GLY A 49 -7.02 -1.44 -11.85
CA GLY A 49 -5.65 -1.94 -11.66
C GLY A 49 -5.50 -2.80 -10.40
N LEU A 50 -6.15 -2.45 -9.29
CA LEU A 50 -6.16 -3.29 -8.09
C LEU A 50 -6.88 -4.61 -8.33
N LYS A 51 -8.04 -4.62 -9.01
CA LYS A 51 -8.77 -5.84 -9.37
C LYS A 51 -7.94 -6.80 -10.23
N GLN A 52 -7.07 -6.27 -11.09
CA GLN A 52 -6.15 -7.07 -11.90
C GLN A 52 -5.01 -7.71 -11.09
N GLN A 53 -4.56 -7.06 -10.01
CA GLN A 53 -3.42 -7.52 -9.21
C GLN A 53 -3.82 -8.33 -7.97
N VAL A 54 -5.04 -8.12 -7.48
CA VAL A 54 -5.60 -8.79 -6.31
C VAL A 54 -7.03 -9.21 -6.66
N ALA A 55 -7.17 -10.48 -7.05
CA ALA A 55 -8.46 -11.07 -7.41
C ALA A 55 -9.46 -10.93 -6.27
N GLY A 56 -10.72 -10.60 -6.61
CA GLY A 56 -11.77 -10.37 -5.62
C GLY A 56 -11.71 -9.00 -4.92
N THR A 57 -10.82 -8.09 -5.35
CA THR A 57 -10.87 -6.71 -4.87
C THR A 57 -12.22 -6.07 -5.19
N GLU A 58 -12.78 -5.37 -4.21
CA GLU A 58 -13.95 -4.52 -4.39
C GLU A 58 -13.62 -3.05 -4.17
N CYS A 59 -14.47 -2.15 -4.68
CA CYS A 59 -14.24 -0.72 -4.62
C CYS A 59 -15.50 0.00 -4.15
N TYR A 60 -15.31 0.94 -3.22
CA TYR A 60 -16.36 1.78 -2.67
C TYR A 60 -16.09 3.24 -3.04
N ASP A 61 -17.04 3.86 -3.74
CA ASP A 61 -17.06 5.30 -4.02
C ASP A 61 -17.69 6.00 -2.81
N VAL A 62 -16.86 6.68 -2.02
CA VAL A 62 -17.28 7.35 -0.79
C VAL A 62 -18.45 8.28 -1.10
N VAL A 63 -19.52 8.17 -0.31
CA VAL A 63 -20.74 8.95 -0.51
C VAL A 63 -20.65 10.27 0.24
N TYR A 64 -20.50 11.36 -0.50
CA TYR A 64 -20.47 12.74 -0.01
C TYR A 64 -20.72 13.70 -1.16
N THR A 65 -20.97 14.98 -0.86
CA THR A 65 -21.12 16.00 -1.90
C THR A 65 -19.76 16.38 -2.48
N SER A 66 -19.63 16.29 -3.80
CA SER A 66 -18.40 16.67 -4.51
C SER A 66 -18.43 18.12 -5.00
N ASP A 67 -19.38 18.96 -4.58
CA ASP A 67 -19.41 20.38 -4.95
C ASP A 67 -18.19 21.16 -4.44
N ALA A 68 -17.98 22.38 -4.93
CA ALA A 68 -16.88 23.27 -4.52
C ALA A 68 -17.08 23.90 -3.12
N GLU A 69 -17.35 23.05 -2.14
CA GLU A 69 -17.41 23.33 -0.71
C GLU A 69 -16.35 22.44 -0.03
N TYR A 70 -15.47 23.01 0.79
CA TYR A 70 -14.27 22.29 1.28
C TYR A 70 -14.13 22.29 2.81
N MET A 71 -15.02 22.96 3.52
CA MET A 71 -14.98 23.08 4.98
C MET A 71 -15.72 21.95 5.68
N ILE A 72 -16.81 21.45 5.10
CA ILE A 72 -17.71 20.49 5.76
C ILE A 72 -17.69 19.13 5.08
N SER A 73 -17.88 19.11 3.76
CA SER A 73 -18.07 17.87 3.01
C SER A 73 -16.87 16.92 3.00
N PRO A 74 -15.59 17.37 3.10
CA PRO A 74 -14.48 16.44 3.30
C PRO A 74 -14.56 15.66 4.61
N GLU A 75 -14.90 16.34 5.71
CA GLU A 75 -15.03 15.69 7.02
C GLU A 75 -16.20 14.70 7.01
N GLN A 76 -17.35 15.10 6.47
CA GLN A 76 -18.52 14.22 6.33
C GLN A 76 -18.21 12.97 5.49
N GLY A 77 -17.51 13.14 4.35
CA GLY A 77 -17.07 12.01 3.54
C GLY A 77 -16.14 11.07 4.32
N GLY A 78 -15.24 11.63 5.14
CA GLY A 78 -14.34 10.85 5.98
C GLY A 78 -15.09 10.02 7.04
N GLN A 79 -16.13 10.61 7.64
CA GLN A 79 -17.01 9.92 8.59
C GLN A 79 -17.79 8.79 7.91
N VAL A 80 -18.37 9.02 6.73
CA VAL A 80 -19.08 8.00 5.93
C VAL A 80 -18.15 6.84 5.58
N ALA A 81 -16.95 7.14 5.09
CA ALA A 81 -15.94 6.12 4.79
C ALA A 81 -15.50 5.33 6.03
N THR A 82 -15.34 6.00 7.18
CA THR A 82 -15.02 5.36 8.47
C THR A 82 -16.10 4.37 8.90
N GLN A 83 -17.37 4.76 8.75
CA GLN A 83 -18.52 3.90 9.05
C GLN A 83 -18.59 2.70 8.09
N PHE A 84 -18.36 2.93 6.80
CA PHE A 84 -18.28 1.86 5.79
C PHE A 84 -17.20 0.83 6.14
N ILE A 85 -15.97 1.29 6.42
CA ILE A 85 -14.85 0.44 6.81
C ILE A 85 -15.22 -0.38 8.04
N SER A 86 -15.78 0.25 9.07
CA SER A 86 -16.20 -0.42 10.31
C SER A 86 -17.28 -1.47 10.08
N GLY A 87 -18.26 -1.18 9.22
CA GLY A 87 -19.36 -2.08 8.89
C GLY A 87 -18.94 -3.27 8.02
N VAL A 88 -17.93 -3.11 7.15
CA VAL A 88 -17.33 -4.26 6.45
C VAL A 88 -16.45 -5.04 7.41
N ALA A 89 -15.65 -4.35 8.22
CA ALA A 89 -14.73 -4.95 9.17
C ALA A 89 -15.43 -5.89 10.16
N SER A 90 -16.63 -5.54 10.64
CA SER A 90 -17.39 -6.36 11.59
C SER A 90 -17.88 -7.70 11.00
N ARG A 91 -18.09 -7.77 9.68
CA ARG A 91 -18.57 -8.97 8.97
C ARG A 91 -17.44 -9.74 8.30
N CYS A 92 -16.36 -9.06 7.99
CA CYS A 92 -15.26 -9.59 7.20
C CYS A 92 -13.93 -9.34 7.91
N ALA A 93 -13.59 -10.19 8.89
CA ALA A 93 -12.44 -10.01 9.77
C ALA A 93 -11.08 -9.95 9.03
N ASN A 94 -10.96 -10.63 7.89
CA ASN A 94 -9.71 -10.75 7.14
C ASN A 94 -9.56 -9.71 6.01
N THR A 95 -10.64 -9.02 5.64
CA THR A 95 -10.61 -7.97 4.62
C THR A 95 -9.65 -6.86 5.00
N LYS A 96 -8.79 -6.45 4.07
CA LYS A 96 -7.94 -5.27 4.22
C LYS A 96 -8.54 -4.11 3.45
N PHE A 97 -8.22 -2.89 3.88
CA PHE A 97 -8.67 -1.67 3.22
C PHE A 97 -7.47 -0.88 2.73
N VAL A 98 -7.59 -0.31 1.55
CA VAL A 98 -6.69 0.73 1.06
C VAL A 98 -7.50 1.97 0.74
N LEU A 99 -6.92 3.14 0.99
CA LEU A 99 -7.59 4.41 0.76
C LEU A 99 -7.05 5.07 -0.52
N GLY A 100 -7.93 5.77 -1.23
CA GLY A 100 -7.58 6.60 -2.37
C GLY A 100 -8.34 7.92 -2.34
N GLY A 101 -7.70 9.03 -2.69
CA GLY A 101 -8.35 10.33 -2.75
C GLY A 101 -7.78 11.20 -3.86
N TYR A 102 -8.63 11.85 -4.65
CA TYR A 102 -8.21 12.79 -5.69
C TYR A 102 -8.70 14.20 -5.41
N SER A 103 -7.83 15.21 -5.47
CA SER A 103 -8.16 16.62 -5.25
C SER A 103 -8.83 16.84 -3.88
N LYS A 104 -10.07 17.35 -3.85
CA LYS A 104 -10.95 17.37 -2.65
C LYS A 104 -11.01 16.02 -1.93
N GLY A 105 -11.04 14.91 -2.66
CA GLY A 105 -11.04 13.56 -2.10
C GLY A 105 -9.77 13.23 -1.30
N GLY A 106 -8.64 13.91 -1.58
CA GLY A 106 -7.45 13.83 -0.72
C GLY A 106 -7.76 14.31 0.70
N MET A 107 -8.47 15.44 0.84
CA MET A 107 -8.91 15.96 2.14
C MET A 107 -9.85 14.99 2.87
N VAL A 108 -10.73 14.31 2.13
CA VAL A 108 -11.60 13.25 2.67
C VAL A 108 -10.74 12.15 3.30
N VAL A 109 -9.70 11.67 2.61
CA VAL A 109 -8.80 10.62 3.11
C VAL A 109 -8.15 10.99 4.44
N HIS A 110 -7.78 12.26 4.66
CA HIS A 110 -7.23 12.74 5.94
C HIS A 110 -8.24 12.75 7.10
N SER A 111 -9.53 12.65 6.81
CA SER A 111 -10.59 12.55 7.83
C SER A 111 -10.98 11.10 8.14
N ILE A 112 -10.57 10.13 7.30
CA ILE A 112 -10.90 8.71 7.50
C ILE A 112 -10.15 8.15 8.70
N ARG A 113 -10.89 7.51 9.61
CA ARG A 113 -10.34 6.58 10.60
C ARG A 113 -10.74 5.16 10.22
N GLY A 114 -10.03 4.17 10.74
CA GLY A 114 -10.42 2.78 10.53
C GLY A 114 -9.33 1.82 10.92
N GLN A 115 -9.72 0.58 11.19
CA GLN A 115 -8.80 -0.52 11.41
C GLN A 115 -8.51 -1.22 10.08
N ARG A 116 -7.38 -1.94 10.03
CA ARG A 116 -6.96 -2.74 8.85
C ARG A 116 -6.86 -1.93 7.55
N VAL A 117 -6.62 -0.63 7.68
CA VAL A 117 -6.19 0.23 6.57
C VAL A 117 -4.69 0.04 6.39
N VAL A 118 -4.31 -0.65 5.31
CA VAL A 118 -2.93 -1.12 5.13
C VAL A 118 -2.08 -0.19 4.27
N GLY A 119 -2.73 0.70 3.52
CA GLY A 119 -2.07 1.76 2.77
C GLY A 119 -3.04 2.80 2.25
N ALA A 120 -2.53 3.99 1.94
CA ALA A 120 -3.30 5.08 1.37
C ALA A 120 -2.53 5.76 0.24
N VAL A 121 -3.25 6.19 -0.78
CA VAL A 121 -2.71 7.07 -1.84
C VAL A 121 -3.58 8.31 -2.02
N THR A 122 -2.96 9.44 -2.34
CA THR A 122 -3.70 10.64 -2.77
C THR A 122 -3.07 11.26 -4.00
N PHE A 123 -3.89 11.98 -4.77
CA PHE A 123 -3.51 12.62 -6.03
C PHE A 123 -3.98 14.08 -6.01
N GLY A 124 -3.08 15.03 -6.27
CA GLY A 124 -3.44 16.45 -6.26
C GLY A 124 -3.96 16.93 -4.89
N ASP A 125 -3.44 16.37 -3.80
CA ASP A 125 -3.96 16.58 -2.45
C ASP A 125 -3.52 17.92 -1.82
N PRO A 126 -4.47 18.81 -1.43
CA PRO A 126 -4.14 20.04 -0.71
C PRO A 126 -3.43 19.79 0.63
N LEU A 127 -3.69 18.65 1.27
CA LEU A 127 -3.18 18.30 2.60
C LEU A 127 -2.00 17.32 2.53
N LYS A 128 -1.32 17.22 1.38
CA LYS A 128 -0.23 16.24 1.12
C LYS A 128 0.88 16.18 2.17
N ALA A 129 1.09 17.27 2.93
CA ALA A 129 2.10 17.34 3.98
C ALA A 129 1.68 16.64 5.29
N GLN A 130 0.41 16.28 5.41
CA GLN A 130 -0.15 15.57 6.55
C GLN A 130 -0.23 14.08 6.22
N THR A 131 0.00 13.24 7.21
CA THR A 131 -0.19 11.80 7.08
C THR A 131 -1.63 11.45 7.46
N PRO A 132 -2.39 10.70 6.64
CA PRO A 132 -3.73 10.26 7.00
C PRO A 132 -3.74 9.47 8.32
N PRO A 133 -4.70 9.72 9.23
CA PRO A 133 -4.69 9.11 10.56
C PRO A 133 -5.01 7.61 10.55
N ALA A 134 -5.58 7.06 9.47
CA ALA A 134 -5.89 5.64 9.36
C ALA A 134 -4.66 4.76 9.08
N THR A 135 -3.59 5.30 8.50
CA THR A 135 -2.38 4.53 8.16
C THR A 135 -1.18 5.43 7.94
N SER A 136 -0.01 5.02 8.44
CA SER A 136 1.27 5.68 8.14
C SER A 136 1.88 5.25 6.81
N ASN A 137 1.38 4.17 6.20
CA ASN A 137 1.84 3.69 4.91
C ASN A 137 1.15 4.47 3.78
N TYR A 138 1.68 5.66 3.50
CA TYR A 138 1.03 6.67 2.69
C TYR A 138 1.93 7.18 1.56
N LYS A 139 1.37 7.30 0.36
CA LYS A 139 2.03 7.92 -0.79
C LYS A 139 1.14 8.98 -1.43
N THR A 140 1.68 10.16 -1.61
CA THR A 140 0.99 11.25 -2.31
C THR A 140 1.63 11.51 -3.68
N PHE A 141 0.79 11.77 -4.67
CA PHE A 141 1.16 12.17 -6.02
C PHE A 141 0.77 13.63 -6.20
N CYS A 142 1.76 14.45 -6.52
CA CYS A 142 1.56 15.87 -6.73
C CYS A 142 2.52 16.32 -7.84
N HIS A 143 1.98 16.55 -9.02
CA HIS A 143 2.75 16.94 -10.19
C HIS A 143 3.27 18.36 -10.07
N LEU A 144 4.45 18.61 -10.65
CA LEU A 144 5.03 19.95 -10.66
C LEU A 144 4.10 20.92 -11.39
N GLY A 145 3.80 22.04 -10.74
CA GLY A 145 2.93 23.08 -11.28
C GLY A 145 1.43 22.83 -11.05
N ASP A 146 1.03 21.76 -10.36
CA ASP A 146 -0.36 21.56 -9.95
C ASP A 146 -0.84 22.73 -9.05
N PRO A 147 -1.94 23.42 -9.42
CA PRO A 147 -2.45 24.56 -8.68
C PRO A 147 -3.00 24.21 -7.29
N VAL A 148 -3.44 22.98 -7.08
CA VAL A 148 -4.09 22.55 -5.85
C VAL A 148 -3.08 22.15 -4.80
N CYS A 149 -2.11 21.32 -5.17
CA CYS A 149 -1.18 20.73 -4.21
C CYS A 149 0.18 21.44 -4.17
N LEU A 150 0.60 22.18 -5.21
CA LEU A 150 1.86 22.93 -5.24
C LEU A 150 1.73 24.43 -5.53
N ASN A 151 0.50 24.97 -5.49
CA ASN A 151 0.23 26.39 -5.81
C ASN A 151 0.80 26.83 -7.17
N GLY A 152 0.84 25.90 -8.13
CA GLY A 152 1.25 26.21 -9.49
C GLY A 152 0.11 26.77 -10.35
N MET A 153 0.31 26.79 -11.67
CA MET A 153 -0.65 27.32 -12.64
C MET A 153 -1.01 26.29 -13.74
N ASN A 154 -0.44 25.09 -13.69
CA ASN A 154 -0.66 24.05 -14.68
C ASN A 154 -1.86 23.19 -14.30
N VAL A 155 -3.05 23.58 -14.78
CA VAL A 155 -4.28 22.81 -14.54
C VAL A 155 -4.18 21.39 -15.09
N MET A 156 -3.45 21.17 -16.19
CA MET A 156 -3.29 19.82 -16.75
C MET A 156 -2.48 18.89 -15.83
N ALA A 157 -1.55 19.44 -15.05
CA ALA A 157 -0.86 18.67 -14.00
C ALA A 157 -1.84 18.16 -12.92
N HIS A 158 -2.97 18.83 -12.72
CA HIS A 158 -3.99 18.36 -11.80
C HIS A 158 -4.90 17.27 -12.39
N LEU A 159 -5.02 17.19 -13.72
CA LEU A 159 -6.00 16.33 -14.40
C LEU A 159 -5.44 15.00 -14.91
N THR A 160 -4.12 14.82 -14.92
CA THR A 160 -3.42 13.72 -15.62
C THR A 160 -3.01 12.55 -14.71
N TYR A 161 -3.27 12.63 -13.41
CA TYR A 161 -2.98 11.54 -12.45
C TYR A 161 -3.59 10.19 -12.85
N GLY A 162 -4.79 10.22 -13.44
CA GLY A 162 -5.53 9.03 -13.87
C GLY A 162 -4.86 8.26 -15.02
N THR A 163 -3.91 8.89 -15.72
CA THR A 163 -3.16 8.29 -16.83
C THR A 163 -1.70 8.07 -16.50
N GLU A 164 -1.10 8.90 -15.66
CA GLU A 164 0.36 8.89 -15.42
C GLU A 164 0.76 8.09 -14.18
N ASP A 165 -0.04 8.11 -13.11
CA ASP A 165 0.39 7.62 -11.79
C ASP A 165 -0.27 6.31 -11.36
N ILE A 166 -1.33 5.89 -12.05
CA ILE A 166 -2.14 4.73 -11.64
C ILE A 166 -1.29 3.47 -11.49
N GLY A 167 -0.37 3.19 -12.41
CA GLY A 167 0.50 2.01 -12.32
C GLY A 167 1.31 1.99 -11.03
N THR A 168 1.94 3.12 -10.70
CA THR A 168 2.74 3.29 -9.48
C THR A 168 1.87 3.22 -8.21
N ALA A 169 0.68 3.82 -8.24
CA ALA A 169 -0.25 3.79 -7.12
C ALA A 169 -0.77 2.36 -6.83
N VAL A 170 -1.13 1.62 -7.88
CA VAL A 170 -1.55 0.21 -7.77
C VAL A 170 -0.42 -0.61 -7.16
N GLN A 171 0.81 -0.49 -7.66
CA GLN A 171 1.95 -1.24 -7.12
C GLN A 171 2.19 -0.94 -5.64
N PHE A 172 2.13 0.33 -5.24
CA PHE A 172 2.28 0.74 -3.85
C PHE A 172 1.22 0.11 -2.95
N LEU A 173 -0.05 0.19 -3.33
CA LEU A 173 -1.16 -0.37 -2.55
C LEU A 173 -1.16 -1.90 -2.51
N VAL A 174 -0.78 -2.56 -3.60
CA VAL A 174 -0.63 -4.02 -3.65
C VAL A 174 0.52 -4.46 -2.75
N GLN A 175 1.63 -3.73 -2.73
CA GLN A 175 2.74 -4.03 -1.82
C GLN A 175 2.30 -3.85 -0.36
N ALA A 176 1.58 -2.77 -0.05
CA ALA A 176 0.99 -2.55 1.27
C ALA A 176 0.07 -3.71 1.70
N TYR A 177 -0.78 -4.18 0.79
CA TYR A 177 -1.64 -5.33 1.00
C TYR A 177 -0.84 -6.62 1.29
N ARG A 178 0.14 -6.95 0.45
CA ARG A 178 0.98 -8.15 0.60
C ARG A 178 1.78 -8.15 1.91
N SER A 179 2.40 -7.02 2.25
CA SER A 179 3.15 -6.86 3.50
C SER A 179 2.27 -6.98 4.75
N SER A 180 0.96 -6.75 4.64
CA SER A 180 0.00 -6.89 5.75
C SER A 180 -0.47 -8.33 6.02
N GLY A 181 0.07 -9.31 5.29
CA GLY A 181 -0.41 -10.70 5.26
C GLY A 181 -1.61 -10.92 4.32
N GLY A 182 -1.99 -9.90 3.56
CA GLY A 182 -3.01 -9.97 2.52
C GLY A 182 -2.56 -10.87 1.37
N GLY A 183 -3.15 -12.05 1.24
CA GLY A 183 -2.82 -13.07 0.25
C GLY A 183 -2.44 -14.43 0.85
N ALA A 184 -2.07 -14.47 2.13
CA ALA A 184 -1.76 -15.72 2.83
C ALA A 184 -3.01 -16.50 3.29
N GLY A 185 -4.19 -15.89 3.23
CA GLY A 185 -5.47 -16.47 3.70
C GLY A 185 -6.11 -17.50 2.77
N GLY A 186 -5.48 -17.86 1.65
CA GLY A 186 -5.94 -18.92 0.73
C GLY A 186 -5.09 -20.19 0.76
N ALA A 187 -3.98 -20.20 1.51
CA ALA A 187 -3.18 -21.39 1.72
C ALA A 187 -3.55 -22.00 3.09
N ALA A 188 -4.47 -22.95 3.07
CA ALA A 188 -4.72 -23.80 4.22
C ALA A 188 -3.40 -24.45 4.68
N LYS A 189 -3.26 -24.46 6.00
CA LYS A 189 -2.18 -25.02 6.81
C LYS A 189 -1.94 -26.50 6.42
N GLY A 190 -0.87 -26.78 5.68
CA GLY A 190 -0.42 -28.12 5.35
C GLY A 190 0.78 -28.54 6.20
N ALA A 191 0.50 -29.35 7.23
CA ALA A 191 1.38 -30.28 7.93
C ALA A 191 2.71 -29.77 8.51
N GLY A 192 2.75 -29.66 9.84
CA GLY A 192 3.95 -30.01 10.60
C GLY A 192 3.90 -31.50 10.97
N SER A 193 4.98 -32.23 10.66
CA SER A 193 5.55 -33.42 11.33
C SER A 193 6.69 -33.90 10.42
N GLY A 194 7.89 -34.26 10.83
CA GLY A 194 8.52 -34.52 12.12
C GLY A 194 10.00 -34.84 11.81
N GLY A 195 10.84 -34.81 12.85
CA GLY A 195 12.29 -35.00 12.70
C GLY A 195 12.73 -36.40 12.26
N GLY A 196 13.97 -36.47 11.78
CA GLY A 196 14.67 -37.71 11.50
C GLY A 196 16.12 -37.43 11.08
N ALA A 197 17.03 -37.45 12.05
CA ALA A 197 18.47 -37.52 11.82
C ALA A 197 18.83 -38.91 11.28
N ALA A 198 19.77 -38.96 10.34
CA ALA A 198 20.62 -40.12 10.11
C ALA A 198 21.94 -39.67 9.50
N ASP A 199 23.02 -39.91 10.25
CA ASP A 199 24.40 -39.90 9.83
C ASP A 199 24.68 -41.00 8.78
N GLY A 200 25.68 -40.79 7.91
CA GLY A 200 26.15 -41.82 6.99
C GLY A 200 27.25 -41.35 6.02
N VAL A 201 28.50 -41.63 6.39
CA VAL A 201 29.78 -41.25 5.78
C VAL A 201 30.20 -42.06 4.54
N SER A 202 31.19 -41.53 3.82
CA SER A 202 32.17 -42.17 2.89
C SER A 202 31.87 -41.91 1.42
N GLY A 203 32.75 -41.38 0.56
CA GLY A 203 34.19 -41.17 0.46
C GLY A 203 34.45 -41.00 -1.05
N GLY A 204 35.48 -40.38 -1.62
CA GLY A 204 36.70 -39.72 -1.19
C GLY A 204 37.39 -39.16 -2.46
N GLY A 205 38.53 -38.52 -2.27
CA GLY A 205 39.58 -38.38 -3.29
C GLY A 205 39.50 -37.19 -4.25
N GLY A 206 40.52 -36.33 -4.22
CA GLY A 206 40.77 -35.37 -5.31
C GLY A 206 41.53 -34.11 -4.91
N LEU A 207 42.75 -34.27 -4.38
CA LEU A 207 43.75 -33.20 -4.26
C LEU A 207 44.21 -32.77 -5.66
N MET A 208 44.27 -31.47 -5.95
CA MET A 208 45.23 -30.84 -6.89
C MET A 208 45.22 -29.32 -6.60
N SER A 209 46.15 -28.83 -5.80
CA SER A 209 47.45 -28.26 -6.18
C SER A 209 47.35 -26.79 -6.60
N MET A 210 47.79 -25.94 -5.67
CA MET A 210 48.22 -24.56 -5.88
C MET A 210 49.54 -24.55 -6.66
N LEU A 211 49.68 -23.71 -7.69
CA LEU A 211 50.91 -23.04 -8.16
C LEU A 211 50.44 -21.91 -9.12
N ASP A 212 50.54 -20.62 -8.81
CA ASP A 212 51.70 -19.71 -8.68
C ASP A 212 51.98 -18.90 -9.98
N GLY A 213 52.28 -17.61 -9.78
CA GLY A 213 52.89 -16.65 -10.74
C GLY A 213 51.93 -16.01 -11.75
N GLY A 214 51.88 -14.70 -11.99
CA GLY A 214 52.68 -13.52 -11.60
C GLY A 214 52.17 -12.38 -12.50
N SER A 215 51.81 -11.22 -11.95
CA SER A 215 52.62 -9.98 -11.88
C SER A 215 52.76 -9.19 -13.20
N LEU A 216 53.01 -7.88 -13.05
CA LEU A 216 53.21 -6.80 -14.03
C LEU A 216 51.89 -6.11 -14.47
N GLY A 217 51.64 -4.83 -14.25
CA GLY A 217 52.39 -3.67 -13.75
C GLY A 217 51.58 -2.44 -14.17
N GLY A 218 51.20 -1.53 -13.27
CA GLY A 218 51.89 -0.24 -13.06
C GLY A 218 51.37 0.85 -14.02
N GLY A 219 50.99 2.06 -13.62
CA GLY A 219 51.02 2.74 -12.34
C GLY A 219 50.95 4.26 -12.59
N SER A 220 50.53 4.99 -11.55
CA SER A 220 50.92 6.38 -11.22
C SER A 220 50.39 7.52 -12.13
N GLY A 221 49.94 8.66 -11.62
CA GLY A 221 49.94 9.21 -10.26
C GLY A 221 49.66 10.72 -10.33
N GLY A 222 49.41 11.35 -9.18
CA GLY A 222 49.41 12.81 -9.04
C GLY A 222 48.44 13.35 -8.02
N GLY A 223 48.87 13.43 -6.76
CA GLY A 223 48.18 14.14 -5.68
C GLY A 223 48.60 15.62 -5.58
N LEU A 224 48.46 16.15 -4.35
CA LEU A 224 48.67 17.51 -3.84
C LEU A 224 47.36 18.32 -3.78
N GLY A 225 46.95 18.92 -2.66
CA GLY A 225 47.61 19.12 -1.38
C GLY A 225 46.62 19.67 -0.35
N GLY A 226 46.95 19.51 0.93
CA GLY A 226 46.16 20.00 2.04
C GLY A 226 46.44 21.46 2.41
N ASN A 227 45.53 22.00 3.22
CA ASN A 227 45.65 23.02 4.25
C ASN A 227 44.31 22.91 5.02
N GLY A 228 44.20 22.72 6.33
CA GLY A 228 45.05 23.19 7.41
C GLY A 228 44.23 24.17 8.26
N LEU A 229 44.13 23.86 9.56
CA LEU A 229 43.88 24.74 10.72
C LEU A 229 42.52 24.71 11.44
N MET A 230 42.69 24.56 12.75
CA MET A 230 41.78 24.39 13.87
C MET A 230 41.34 25.71 14.51
N SER A 231 40.28 25.60 15.32
CA SER A 231 40.02 26.30 16.60
C SER A 231 39.63 27.79 16.60
N MET A 232 38.50 28.14 17.24
CA MET A 232 38.44 28.56 18.66
C MET A 232 37.02 28.99 19.12
N PHE A 233 36.60 28.42 20.27
CA PHE A 233 35.95 29.02 21.46
C PHE A 233 34.85 30.11 21.40
N GLY A 234 33.78 29.83 22.19
CA GLY A 234 33.12 30.75 23.14
C GLY A 234 32.01 31.66 22.57
N GLY A 235 30.86 31.92 23.21
CA GLY A 235 30.43 31.76 24.60
C GLY A 235 28.98 32.29 24.81
N ARG A 236 28.52 32.21 26.06
CA ARG A 236 27.15 32.40 26.59
C ARG A 236 26.57 33.82 26.47
N GLY A 237 25.23 33.88 26.44
CA GLY A 237 24.42 34.68 27.39
C GLY A 237 23.91 36.04 26.92
N ILE A 238 22.59 36.13 26.69
CA ILE A 238 21.57 36.81 27.53
C ILE A 238 20.19 36.27 27.14
#